data_AF-A0A7J9PZV3-F1
#
_entry.id   AF-A0A7J9PZV3-F1
#
_cell.length_a   1.000
_cell.length_b   1.000
_cell.length_c   1.000
_cell.angle_alpha   90.00
_cell.angle_beta   90.00
_cell.angle_gamma   90.00
#
_symmetry.space_group_name_H-M   'P 1'
#
loop_
_entity.id
_entity.type
_entity.pdbx_description
1 polymer ?
#
loop_
_entity_poly.entity_id
_entity_poly.type
_entity_poly.pdbx_seq_one_letter_code
_entity_poly.pdbx_strand_id
1 'polypeptide(L)' 'MEYKLAVAVRNDLKLSKGKTAVQVAHASVICALKAKKENRKWFKSWYNEGQRKIVVK' A
#
# COMPACT_ATOMS: atom_id res chain seq x y z
N MET A 1 -7.33 3.10 14.73
CA MET A 1 -6.65 2.72 13.48
C MET A 1 -5.82 1.48 13.73
N GLU A 2 -6.38 0.31 13.47
CA GLU A 2 -5.75 -1.01 13.63
C GLU A 2 -5.11 -1.47 12.31
N TYR A 3 -5.74 -1.18 11.17
CA TYR A 3 -5.32 -1.68 9.85
C TYR A 3 -4.47 -0.66 9.09
N LYS A 4 -3.46 -1.16 8.37
CA LYS A 4 -2.56 -0.36 7.52
C LYS A 4 -2.04 -1.16 6.35
N LEU A 5 -1.71 -0.47 5.26
CA LEU A 5 -0.88 -1.00 4.19
C LEU A 5 0.55 -0.47 4.37
N ALA A 6 1.52 -1.38 4.54
CA ALA A 6 2.94 -1.03 4.50
C ALA A 6 3.50 -1.31 3.10
N VAL A 7 4.24 -0.36 2.54
CA VAL A 7 4.91 -0.49 1.24
C VAL A 7 6.40 -0.26 1.44
N ALA A 8 7.20 -1.30 1.23
CA ALA A 8 8.65 -1.20 1.29
C ALA A 8 9.23 -0.83 -0.08
N VAL A 9 10.10 0.18 -0.12
CA VAL A 9 10.75 0.65 -1.34
C VAL A 9 12.23 0.30 -1.27
N ARG A 10 12.72 -0.36 -2.31
CA ARG A 10 14.15 -0.64 -2.48
C ARG A 10 14.97 0.65 -2.61
N ASN A 11 15.87 0.88 -1.66
CA ASN A 11 16.72 2.07 -1.64
C ASN A 11 17.89 2.00 -2.65
N ASP A 12 18.30 0.80 -3.05
CA ASP A 12 19.44 0.57 -3.96
C ASP A 12 19.17 0.96 -5.42
N LEU A 13 17.90 0.99 -5.84
CA LEU A 13 17.50 1.31 -7.21
C LEU A 13 17.60 2.81 -7.58
N LYS A 14 17.96 3.68 -6.63
CA LYS A 14 18.12 5.14 -6.82
C LYS A 14 16.98 5.79 -7.65
N LEU A 15 15.74 5.41 -7.35
CA LEU A 15 14.57 5.93 -8.07
C LEU A 15 14.35 7.41 -7.78
N SER A 16 13.94 8.16 -8.80
CA SER A 16 13.44 9.53 -8.60
C SER A 16 12.20 9.52 -7.71
N LYS A 17 11.87 10.67 -7.09
CA LYS A 17 10.69 10.83 -6.23
C LYS A 17 9.40 10.40 -6.96
N GLY A 18 9.24 10.82 -8.22
CA GLY A 18 8.10 10.46 -9.06
C GLY A 18 8.03 8.96 -9.36
N LYS A 19 9.16 8.33 -9.71
CA LYS A 19 9.20 6.87 -9.94
C LYS A 19 8.85 6.09 -8.67
N THR A 20 9.36 6.53 -7.51
CA THR A 20 9.00 5.93 -6.22
C THR A 20 7.49 6.04 -5.96
N ALA A 21 6.89 7.22 -6.16
CA ALA A 21 5.47 7.44 -5.94
C ALA A 21 4.60 6.53 -6.83
N VAL A 22 4.94 6.40 -8.12
CA VAL A 22 4.24 5.52 -9.06
C VAL A 22 4.33 4.06 -8.64
N GLN A 23 5.50 3.59 -8.22
CA GLN A 23 5.66 2.20 -7.75
C GLN A 23 4.88 1.93 -6.46
N VAL A 24 4.87 2.88 -5.52
CA VAL A 24 4.04 2.79 -4.30
C VAL A 24 2.55 2.75 -4.66
N ALA A 25 2.11 3.53 -5.65
CA ALA A 25 0.73 3.52 -6.13
C ALA A 25 0.36 2.17 -6.75
N HIS A 26 1.22 1.61 -7.62
CA HIS A 26 1.01 0.28 -8.21
C HIS A 26 0.86 -0.80 -7.13
N ALA A 27 1.80 -0.86 -6.18
CA ALA A 27 1.75 -1.81 -5.07
C ALA A 27 0.46 -1.63 -4.24
N SER A 28 0.05 -0.39 -3.99
CA SER A 28 -1.15 -0.09 -3.22
C SER A 28 -2.43 -0.61 -3.88
N VAL A 29 -2.59 -0.42 -5.19
CA VAL A 29 -3.75 -0.90 -5.93
C VAL A 29 -3.78 -2.43 -5.95
N ILE A 30 -2.65 -3.07 -6.25
CA ILE A 30 -2.54 -4.53 -6.29
C ILE A 30 -2.90 -5.14 -4.92
N CYS A 31 -2.30 -4.64 -3.84
CA CYS A 31 -2.57 -5.11 -2.49
C CYS A 31 -4.04 -4.87 -2.08
N ALA A 32 -4.61 -3.72 -2.41
CA ALA A 32 -6.00 -3.41 -2.09
C ALA A 32 -6.97 -4.35 -2.81
N LEU A 33 -6.76 -4.61 -4.11
CA LEU A 33 -7.59 -5.54 -4.88
C LEU A 33 -7.45 -6.99 -4.40
N LYS A 34 -6.22 -7.41 -4.08
CA LYS A 34 -5.96 -8.72 -3.49
C LYS A 34 -6.67 -8.88 -2.15
N ALA A 35 -6.52 -7.91 -1.23
CA ALA A 35 -7.21 -7.92 0.06
C ALA A 35 -8.74 -7.90 -0.12
N LYS A 36 -9.27 -7.14 -1.08
CA LYS A 36 -10.71 -7.12 -1.38
C LYS A 36 -11.23 -8.49 -1.83
N LYS A 37 -10.44 -9.23 -2.62
CA LYS A 37 -10.79 -10.57 -3.13
C LYS A 37 -10.62 -11.66 -2.06
N GLU A 38 -9.50 -11.67 -1.35
CA GLU A 38 -9.09 -12.79 -0.49
C GLU A 38 -9.39 -12.55 1.00
N ASN A 39 -9.41 -11.29 1.46
CA ASN A 39 -9.54 -10.92 2.87
C ASN A 39 -10.49 -9.71 3.03
N ARG A 40 -11.74 -9.87 2.59
CA ARG A 40 -12.71 -8.76 2.48
C ARG A 40 -12.96 -8.02 3.79
N LYS A 41 -12.85 -8.69 4.95
CA LYS A 41 -12.92 -8.06 6.28
C LYS A 41 -11.77 -7.07 6.50
N TRP A 42 -10.54 -7.46 6.21
CA TRP A 42 -9.37 -6.58 6.33
C TRP A 42 -9.49 -5.37 5.40
N PHE A 43 -9.88 -5.59 4.14
CA PHE A 43 -10.10 -4.50 3.21
C PHE A 43 -11.15 -3.51 3.71
N LYS A 44 -12.31 -4.00 4.18
CA LYS A 44 -13.40 -3.14 4.68
C LYS A 44 -12.97 -2.34 5.92
N SER A 45 -12.34 -2.98 6.90
CA SER A 45 -11.85 -2.29 8.10
C SER A 45 -10.80 -1.24 7.74
N TRP A 46 -9.78 -1.61 6.95
CA TRP A 46 -8.75 -0.69 6.48
C TRP A 46 -9.33 0.50 5.71
N TYR A 47 -10.27 0.26 4.79
CA TYR A 47 -10.89 1.31 3.99
C TYR A 47 -11.73 2.27 4.83
N ASN A 48 -12.53 1.72 5.76
CA ASN A 48 -13.34 2.50 6.70
C ASN A 48 -12.50 3.31 7.69
N GLU A 49 -11.29 2.82 8.02
CA GLU A 49 -10.31 3.54 8.83
C GLU A 49 -9.54 4.62 8.06
N GLY A 50 -9.95 4.98 6.84
CA GLY A 50 -9.28 6.00 6.04
C GLY A 50 -8.04 5.47 5.32
N GLN A 51 -7.99 4.16 5.03
CA GLN A 51 -7.09 3.55 4.05
C GLN A 51 -5.61 3.90 4.25
N ARG A 52 -5.15 3.90 5.52
CA ARG A 52 -3.80 4.31 5.94
C ARG A 52 -2.70 3.55 5.19
N LYS A 53 -1.71 4.28 4.69
CA LYS A 53 -0.53 3.74 4.00
C LYS A 53 0.74 4.25 4.69
N ILE A 54 1.73 3.38 4.85
CA ILE A 54 3.04 3.71 5.40
C ILE A 54 4.09 3.23 4.40
N VAL A 55 4.94 4.14 3.93
CA VAL A 55 6.03 3.83 3.03
C VAL A 55 7.33 3.77 3.82
N VAL A 56 8.06 2.67 3.71
CA VAL A 56 9.35 2.45 4.37
C VAL A 56 10.45 2.20 3.32
N LYS A 57 11.72 2.34 3.73
CA LYS A 57 12.90 2.14 2.90
C LYS A 57 13.88 1.21 3.59
#